data_AF-A0A847GT10-F1
#
_entry.id   AF-A0A847GT10-F1
#
_cell.length_a   1.000
_cell.length_b   1.000
_cell.length_c   1.000
_cell.angle_alpha   90.00
_cell.angle_beta   90.00
_cell.angle_gamma   90.00
#
_symmetry.space_group_name_H-M   'P 1'
#
loop_
_entity.id
_entity.type
_entity.pdbx_description
1 polymer ?
#
loop_
_entity_poly.entity_id
_entity_poly.type
_entity_poly.pdbx_seq_one_letter_code
_entity_poly.pdbx_strand_id
1 'polypeptide(L)'
;MAKYYIRSGWVRLVLDAWTARDAALKAIQWSLDGRAEVFREPERDRMREVEALEFQLDDKIEVSEVGFRSGSGQVFSVLDLPAVRPVARSCSAEAREAG
;
A
#
# COMPACT_ATOMS: atom_id res chain seq x y z
N MET A 1 -1.12 15.81 11.10
CA MET A 1 -0.41 14.56 10.75
C MET A 1 0.98 14.93 10.27
N ALA A 2 1.98 14.12 10.60
CA ALA A 2 3.34 14.29 10.12
C ALA A 2 3.51 13.56 8.77
N LYS A 3 4.44 14.04 7.96
CA LYS A 3 4.83 13.38 6.71
C LYS A 3 5.90 12.33 7.01
N TYR A 4 5.68 11.12 6.51
CA TYR A 4 6.62 10.02 6.63
C TYR A 4 7.05 9.53 5.25
N TYR A 5 8.36 9.39 5.09
CA TYR A 5 9.03 8.82 3.95
C TYR A 5 9.20 7.33 4.19
N ILE A 6 8.57 6.52 3.35
CA ILE A 6 8.52 5.06 3.49
C ILE A 6 9.31 4.41 2.37
N ARG A 7 10.15 3.46 2.72
CA ARG A 7 10.95 2.70 1.78
C ARG A 7 10.83 1.20 2.06
N SER A 8 10.54 0.43 1.03
CA SER A 8 10.45 -1.04 1.11
C SER A 8 10.81 -1.62 -0.25
N GLY A 9 11.92 -2.36 -0.35
CA GLY A 9 12.46 -2.80 -1.63
C GLY A 9 12.64 -1.63 -2.62
N TRP A 10 11.97 -1.70 -3.77
CA TRP A 10 11.95 -0.62 -4.78
C TRP A 10 10.88 0.45 -4.52
N VAL A 11 9.93 0.21 -3.62
CA VAL A 11 8.84 1.14 -3.31
C VAL A 11 9.37 2.32 -2.49
N ARG A 12 9.01 3.54 -2.93
CA ARG A 12 9.20 4.79 -2.17
C ARG A 12 7.87 5.54 -2.11
N LEU A 13 7.37 5.79 -0.90
CA LEU A 13 6.11 6.50 -0.67
C LEU A 13 6.33 7.67 0.31
N VAL A 14 5.47 8.68 0.20
CA VAL A 14 5.35 9.74 1.20
C VAL A 14 3.89 9.74 1.66
N LEU A 15 3.66 9.42 2.94
CA LEU A 15 2.31 9.33 3.50
C LEU A 15 2.18 10.24 4.72
N ASP A 16 1.01 10.85 4.87
CA ASP A 16 0.63 11.53 6.10
C ASP A 16 0.15 10.51 7.14
N ALA A 17 0.72 10.51 8.33
CA ALA A 17 0.34 9.61 9.42
C ALA A 17 0.51 10.28 10.79
N TRP A 18 -0.05 9.64 11.82
CA TRP A 18 0.11 10.10 13.20
C TRP A 18 1.42 9.63 13.83
N THR A 19 1.89 8.45 13.43
CA THR A 19 3.12 7.83 13.92
C THR A 19 3.82 7.08 12.80
N ALA A 20 5.09 6.74 12.99
CA ALA A 20 5.84 5.89 12.07
C ALA A 20 5.18 4.51 11.88
N ARG A 21 4.59 3.94 12.94
CA ARG A 21 3.84 2.67 12.85
C ARG A 21 2.56 2.83 12.03
N ASP A 22 1.80 3.91 12.23
CA ASP A 22 0.62 4.23 11.42
C ASP A 22 0.99 4.41 9.93
N ALA A 23 2.12 5.06 9.64
CA ALA A 23 2.65 5.18 8.28
C ALA A 23 2.98 3.82 7.66
N ALA A 24 3.60 2.90 8.42
CA ALA A 24 3.88 1.54 7.95
C ALA A 24 2.58 0.76 7.65
N LEU A 25 1.56 0.88 8.50
CA LEU A 25 0.25 0.25 8.26
C LEU A 25 -0.45 0.81 7.02
N LYS A 26 -0.39 2.13 6.83
CA LYS A 26 -0.92 2.76 5.62
C LYS A 26 -0.16 2.34 4.35
N ALA A 27 1.14 2.09 4.44
CA ALA A 27 1.90 1.54 3.33
C ALA A 27 1.40 0.13 2.95
N ILE A 28 1.15 -0.73 3.94
CA ILE A 28 0.57 -2.06 3.72
C ILE A 28 -0.81 -1.93 3.08
N GLN A 29 -1.68 -1.04 3.59
CA GLN A 29 -2.99 -0.81 3.00
C GLN A 29 -2.88 -0.35 1.54
N TRP A 30 -2.01 0.61 1.24
CA TRP A 30 -1.74 1.08 -0.12
C TRP A 30 -1.29 -0.06 -1.05
N SER A 31 -0.44 -0.97 -0.56
CA SER A 31 0.02 -2.14 -1.31
C SER A 31 -1.14 -3.08 -1.66
N LEU A 32 -1.99 -3.38 -0.67
CA LEU A 32 -3.15 -4.25 -0.86
C LEU A 32 -4.17 -3.62 -1.83
N ASP A 33 -4.46 -2.33 -1.67
CA ASP A 33 -5.42 -1.62 -2.50
C ASP A 33 -4.95 -1.54 -3.96
N GLY A 34 -3.68 -1.20 -4.18
CA GLY A 34 -3.11 -1.11 -5.54
C GLY A 34 -3.11 -2.45 -6.26
N ARG A 35 -2.71 -3.53 -5.56
CA ARG A 35 -2.79 -4.88 -6.13
C ARG A 35 -4.24 -5.30 -6.41
N ALA A 36 -5.15 -5.03 -5.48
CA ALA A 36 -6.56 -5.34 -5.67
C ALA A 36 -7.15 -4.63 -6.89
N GLU A 37 -6.75 -3.39 -7.17
CA GLU A 37 -7.18 -2.64 -8.35
C GLU A 37 -6.64 -3.28 -9.65
N VAL A 38 -5.35 -3.63 -9.71
CA VAL A 38 -4.74 -4.33 -10.86
C VAL A 38 -5.48 -5.65 -11.17
N PHE A 39 -5.85 -6.40 -10.13
CA PHE A 39 -6.57 -7.67 -10.29
C PHE A 39 -8.09 -7.53 -10.46
N ARG A 40 -8.67 -6.33 -10.29
CA ARG A 40 -10.12 -6.09 -10.44
C ARG A 40 -10.58 -6.14 -11.89
N GLU A 41 -9.71 -5.79 -12.83
CA GLU A 41 -10.03 -5.80 -14.25
C GLU A 41 -10.22 -7.26 -14.76
N PRO A 42 -11.05 -7.54 -15.78
CA PRO A 42 -11.26 -8.89 -16.32
C PRO A 42 -10.01 -9.38 -17.09
N GLU A 43 -9.53 -10.61 -16.81
CA GLU A 43 -8.28 -11.20 -17.37
C GLU A 43 -8.11 -10.92 -18.86
N ARG A 44 -7.15 -10.05 -19.21
CA ARG A 44 -6.81 -9.77 -20.62
C ARG A 44 -5.34 -9.86 -20.97
N ASP A 45 -4.40 -9.82 -20.02
CA ASP A 45 -2.98 -9.90 -20.39
C ASP A 45 -2.02 -10.35 -19.26
N ARG A 46 -0.90 -10.97 -19.66
CA ARG A 46 0.23 -11.39 -18.79
C ARG A 46 0.94 -10.20 -18.13
N MET A 47 0.63 -8.96 -18.51
CA MET A 47 1.23 -7.75 -17.95
C MET A 47 0.78 -7.44 -16.52
N ARG A 48 -0.37 -7.97 -16.06
CA ARG A 48 -0.89 -7.64 -14.72
C ARG A 48 -0.02 -8.05 -13.56
N GLU A 49 0.62 -9.21 -13.65
CA GLU A 49 1.53 -9.64 -12.60
C GLU A 49 2.68 -8.65 -12.46
N VAL A 50 3.16 -8.08 -13.59
CA VAL A 50 4.21 -7.06 -13.62
C VAL A 50 3.71 -5.74 -13.05
N GLU A 51 2.50 -5.30 -13.41
CA GLU A 51 1.87 -4.09 -12.84
C GLU A 51 1.67 -4.22 -11.33
N ALA A 52 1.27 -5.40 -10.85
CA ALA A 52 1.10 -5.65 -9.42
C ALA A 52 2.42 -5.55 -8.63
N LEU A 53 3.58 -5.75 -9.27
CA LEU A 53 4.89 -5.58 -8.63
C LEU A 53 5.16 -4.12 -8.23
N GLU A 54 4.54 -3.14 -8.90
CA GLU A 54 4.70 -1.72 -8.54
C GLU A 54 4.20 -1.43 -7.12
N PHE A 55 3.22 -2.20 -6.68
CA PHE A 55 2.60 -2.10 -5.37
C PHE A 55 3.20 -3.05 -4.35
N GLN A 56 4.14 -3.91 -4.73
CA GLN A 56 4.71 -4.92 -3.85
C GLN A 56 5.71 -4.31 -2.88
N LEU A 57 5.38 -4.38 -1.59
CA LEU A 57 6.34 -4.15 -0.51
C LEU A 57 7.21 -5.39 -0.29
N ASP A 58 8.41 -5.16 0.20
CA ASP A 58 9.33 -6.19 0.70
C ASP A 58 9.01 -6.53 2.17
N ASP A 59 9.67 -7.54 2.73
CA ASP A 59 9.42 -8.01 4.11
C ASP A 59 9.66 -6.92 5.18
N LYS A 60 10.43 -5.89 4.83
CA LYS A 60 10.80 -4.78 5.70
C LYS A 60 10.33 -3.45 5.13
N ILE A 61 9.77 -2.63 6.01
CA ILE A 61 9.32 -1.27 5.74
C ILE A 61 10.14 -0.32 6.62
N GLU A 62 10.98 0.51 6.01
CA GLU A 62 11.67 1.60 6.69
C GLU A 62 10.86 2.89 6.60
N VAL A 63 10.66 3.56 7.74
CA VAL A 63 9.84 4.77 7.87
C VAL A 63 10.64 5.88 8.53
N SER A 64 10.76 7.00 7.85
CA SER A 64 11.62 8.13 8.23
C SER A 64 10.85 9.45 8.17
N GLU A 65 11.06 10.34 9.14
CA GLU A 65 10.52 11.72 9.10
C GLU A 65 11.41 12.66 8.28
N VAL A 66 12.64 12.25 7.98
CA VAL A 66 13.71 13.12 7.45
C VAL A 66 14.10 12.80 6.00
N GLY A 67 13.35 11.92 5.32
CA GLY A 67 13.61 11.56 3.92
C GLY A 67 14.02 10.09 3.70
N PHE A 68 14.36 9.74 2.46
CA PHE A 68 14.68 8.36 2.02
C PHE A 68 16.12 7.89 2.28
N ARG A 69 16.81 8.47 3.26
CA ARG A 69 18.19 8.07 3.58
C ARG A 69 18.19 6.70 4.25
N SER A 70 19.08 5.81 3.81
CA SER A 70 19.18 4.47 4.42
C SER A 70 19.61 4.53 5.87
N GLY A 71 18.88 3.81 6.73
CA GLY A 71 19.17 3.74 8.17
C GLY A 71 18.76 5.01 8.92
N SER A 72 18.02 5.93 8.29
CA SER A 72 17.51 7.13 8.96
C SER A 72 16.12 6.95 9.55
N GLY A 73 15.48 5.80 9.31
CA GLY A 73 14.13 5.50 9.74
C GLY A 73 14.02 4.34 10.74
N GLN A 74 12.83 4.19 11.32
CA GLN A 74 12.42 2.98 12.02
C GLN A 74 12.08 1.88 11.01
N VAL A 75 12.54 0.66 11.28
CA VAL A 75 12.27 -0.50 10.44
C VAL A 75 11.18 -1.35 11.07
N PHE A 76 10.15 -1.65 10.31
CA PHE A 76 9.07 -2.55 10.67
C PHE A 76 9.11 -3.79 9.79
N SER A 77 8.92 -4.97 10.39
CA SER A 77 8.63 -6.19 9.65
C SER A 77 7.15 -6.21 9.28
N VAL A 78 6.83 -6.55 8.03
CA VAL A 78 5.44 -6.72 7.59
C VAL A 78 4.72 -7.78 8.42
N LEU A 79 5.44 -8.84 8.83
CA LEU A 79 4.88 -9.96 9.60
C LEU A 79 4.60 -9.60 11.06
N ASP A 80 5.27 -8.58 11.61
CA ASP A 80 5.10 -8.14 13.01
C ASP A 80 4.01 -7.06 13.14
N LEU A 81 3.51 -6.54 12.02
CA LEU A 81 2.46 -5.54 12.01
C LEU A 81 1.08 -6.22 12.08
N PRO A 82 0.10 -5.62 12.79
CA PRO A 82 -1.24 -6.16 12.85
C PRO A 82 -1.83 -6.29 11.44
N ALA A 83 -2.61 -7.34 11.23
CA ALA A 83 -3.24 -7.60 9.94
C ALA A 83 -4.08 -6.39 9.49
N VAL A 84 -3.72 -5.83 8.34
CA VAL A 84 -4.50 -4.79 7.67
C VAL A 84 -5.61 -5.50 6.89
N ARG A 85 -6.87 -5.25 7.29
CA ARG A 85 -8.01 -5.79 6.55
C ARG A 85 -8.27 -4.89 5.34
N PRO A 86 -8.29 -5.42 4.11
CA PRO A 86 -8.73 -4.63 2.97
C PRO A 86 -10.16 -4.15 3.25
N VAL A 87 -10.36 -2.83 3.21
CA VAL A 87 -11.69 -2.25 3.29
C VAL A 87 -12.39 -2.66 1.99
N ALA A 88 -13.39 -3.54 2.09
CA ALA A 88 -14.30 -3.76 0.98
C ALA A 88 -14.96 -2.42 0.67
N ARG A 89 -14.54 -1.75 -0.42
CA ARG A 89 -15.33 -0.66 -0.98
C ARG A 89 -16.69 -1.25 -1.29
N SER A 90 -17.72 -0.82 -0.56
CA SER A 90 -19.10 -1.11 -0.90
C SER A 90 -19.30 -0.74 -2.36
N CYS A 91 -19.46 -1.73 -3.24
CA CYS A 91 -19.95 -1.50 -4.57
C CYS A 91 -21.36 -0.92 -4.41
N SER A 92 -21.49 0.41 -4.45
CA SER A 92 -22.78 1.04 -4.72
C SER A 92 -23.17 0.65 -6.14
N ALA A 93 -23.86 -0.49 -6.24
CA ALA A 93 -24.54 -0.90 -7.44
C ALA A 93 -25.79 -0.01 -7.59
N GLU A 94 -25.62 1.18 -8.17
CA GLU A 94 -26.76 1.86 -8.75
C GLU A 94 -27.03 1.21 -10.12
N ALA A 95 -27.85 0.17 -10.07
CA ALA A 95 -28.44 -0.44 -11.24
C ALA A 95 -29.26 0.61 -11.98
N ARG A 96 -28.92 0.83 -13.25
CA ARG A 96 -29.76 1.55 -14.20
C ARG A 96 -31.03 0.75 -14.43
N GLU A 97 -32.16 1.19 -13.87
CA GLU A 97 -33.45 0.85 -14.44
C GLU A 97 -33.70 1.79 -15.63
N ALA A 98 -33.62 1.21 -16.82
CA ALA A 98 -34.27 1.75 -18.01
C ALA A 98 -35.60 1.01 -18.17
N GLY A 99 -36.70 1.73 -17.97
CA GLY A 99 -38.06 1.34 -18.32
C GLY A 99 -38.69 2.47 -19.12
#